data_AF-A0AAU4CM14-F1
#
_entry.id   AF-A0AAU4CM14-F1
#
_cell.length_a   1.000
_cell.length_b   1.000
_cell.length_c   1.000
_cell.angle_alpha   90.00
_cell.angle_beta   90.00
_cell.angle_gamma   90.00
#
_symmetry.space_group_name_H-M   'P 1'
#
loop_
_entity.id
_entity.type
_entity.pdbx_description
1 polymer ?
#
loop_
_entity_poly.entity_id
_entity_poly.type
_entity_poly.pdbx_seq_one_letter_code
_entity_poly.pdbx_strand_id
1 'polypeptide(L)'
;MLVLNYGGAGTQTARVSGCVGTPDHVVAQAYAGMYTDPGAVGDRPHSEAYLRRRTQPALTVWTFDKAAEWERGTLRVPGSRVEHWPDTGHYLHEERTERTIRLIRDWADGETPG
;
A
#
# COMPACT_ATOMS: atom_id res chain seq x y z
N MET A 1 2.12 2.60 -2.09
CA MET A 1 2.40 1.33 -1.39
C MET A 1 3.01 0.37 -2.39
N LEU A 2 4.31 0.06 -2.28
CA LEU A 2 4.93 -1.08 -2.97
C LEU A 2 5.26 -2.12 -1.90
N VAL A 3 4.66 -3.31 -2.02
CA VAL A 3 4.84 -4.42 -1.07
C VAL A 3 5.23 -5.65 -1.87
N LEU A 4 6.34 -6.28 -1.48
CA LEU A 4 6.76 -7.58 -1.96
C LEU A 4 5.72 -8.62 -1.55
N ASN A 5 5.16 -9.31 -2.55
CA ASN A 5 4.06 -10.25 -2.43
C ASN A 5 4.40 -11.48 -1.58
N TYR A 6 3.55 -11.78 -0.60
CA TYR A 6 3.31 -13.15 -0.15
C TYR A 6 1.83 -13.47 -0.34
N GLY A 7 1.49 -14.17 -1.43
CA GLY A 7 0.13 -14.63 -1.72
C GLY A 7 0.03 -15.57 -2.94
N GLY A 8 -0.54 -16.76 -2.71
CA GLY A 8 -1.27 -17.62 -3.67
C GLY A 8 -0.55 -18.15 -4.92
N ALA A 9 -0.50 -19.49 -5.05
CA ALA A 9 0.18 -20.24 -6.12
C ALA A 9 -0.17 -19.84 -7.57
N GLY A 10 -1.35 -19.24 -7.82
CA GLY A 10 -1.79 -18.82 -9.16
C GLY A 10 -1.11 -17.55 -9.70
N THR A 11 -0.62 -16.66 -8.83
CA THR A 11 0.08 -15.41 -9.26
C THR A 11 1.60 -15.57 -9.31
N GLN A 12 2.13 -16.71 -8.86
CA GLN A 12 3.57 -16.95 -8.74
C GLN A 12 4.25 -17.20 -10.08
N THR A 13 3.56 -17.83 -11.03
CA THR A 13 4.09 -18.20 -12.36
C THR A 13 4.34 -17.01 -13.28
N ALA A 14 3.51 -15.96 -13.24
CA ALA A 14 3.71 -14.77 -14.07
C ALA A 14 4.90 -13.89 -13.63
N ARG A 15 5.18 -13.81 -12.32
CA ARG A 15 6.25 -12.94 -11.78
C ARG A 15 7.65 -13.50 -11.97
N VAL A 16 7.83 -14.81 -11.85
CA VAL A 16 9.15 -15.44 -12.09
C VAL A 16 9.57 -15.22 -13.55
N SER A 17 8.64 -15.27 -14.49
CA SER A 17 8.91 -15.01 -15.91
C SER A 17 9.31 -13.55 -16.18
N GLY A 18 8.71 -12.58 -15.47
CA GLY A 18 9.02 -11.15 -15.63
C GLY A 18 10.43 -10.75 -15.19
N CYS A 19 10.94 -11.33 -14.09
CA CYS A 19 12.29 -11.03 -13.62
C CYS A 19 13.38 -11.65 -14.51
N VAL A 20 13.15 -12.86 -15.06
CA VAL A 20 14.11 -13.53 -15.96
C VAL A 20 14.25 -12.81 -17.31
N GLY A 21 13.23 -12.07 -17.75
CA GLY A 21 13.26 -11.27 -18.98
C GLY A 21 13.71 -9.81 -18.80
N THR A 22 13.88 -9.33 -17.57
CA THR A 22 14.24 -7.93 -17.29
C THR A 22 15.75 -7.82 -17.07
N PRO A 23 16.49 -6.93 -17.76
CA PRO A 23 17.92 -6.76 -17.52
C PRO A 23 18.23 -6.43 -16.06
N ASP A 24 19.26 -7.06 -15.49
CA ASP A 24 19.63 -6.93 -14.07
C ASP A 24 19.77 -5.48 -13.61
N HIS A 25 20.37 -4.62 -14.43
CA HIS A 25 20.56 -3.21 -14.09
C HIS A 25 19.24 -2.45 -13.96
N VAL A 26 18.20 -2.83 -14.72
CA VAL A 26 16.87 -2.22 -14.64
C VAL A 26 16.20 -2.61 -13.33
N VAL A 27 16.33 -3.89 -12.94
CA VAL A 27 15.85 -4.36 -11.63
C VAL A 27 16.59 -3.60 -10.53
N ALA A 28 17.92 -3.55 -10.57
CA ALA A 28 18.73 -2.87 -9.57
C ALA A 28 18.37 -1.38 -9.44
N GLN A 29 18.22 -0.67 -10.57
CA GLN A 29 17.84 0.73 -10.59
C GLN A 29 16.43 0.98 -10.04
N ALA A 30 15.47 0.10 -10.34
CA ALA A 30 14.13 0.20 -9.79
C ALA A 30 14.15 0.08 -8.25
N TYR A 31 14.87 -0.91 -7.71
CA TYR A 31 15.01 -1.05 -6.26
C TYR A 31 15.79 0.11 -5.63
N ALA A 32 16.83 0.61 -6.30
CA ALA A 32 17.60 1.74 -5.81
C ALA A 32 16.72 3.00 -5.67
N GLY A 33 15.96 3.34 -6.71
CA GLY A 33 15.02 4.46 -6.66
C GLY A 33 13.89 4.28 -5.65
N MET A 34 13.55 3.04 -5.29
CA MET A 34 12.52 2.76 -4.29
C MET A 34 13.04 2.84 -2.85
N TYR A 35 14.30 2.51 -2.58
CA TYR A 35 14.77 2.30 -1.21
C TYR A 35 16.10 2.96 -0.83
N THR A 36 17.01 3.22 -1.77
CA THR A 36 18.40 3.60 -1.43
C THR A 36 18.83 4.95 -1.98
N ASP A 37 18.26 5.39 -3.10
CA ASP A 37 18.63 6.67 -3.71
C ASP A 37 18.15 7.86 -2.87
N PRO A 38 18.82 9.03 -2.95
CA PRO A 38 18.34 10.24 -2.30
C PRO A 38 16.92 10.60 -2.75
N GLY A 39 15.99 10.72 -1.78
CA GLY A 39 14.57 10.97 -2.07
C GLY A 39 13.79 9.73 -2.51
N ALA A 40 14.36 8.53 -2.34
CA ALA A 40 13.63 7.29 -2.52
C ALA A 40 12.35 7.25 -1.69
N VAL A 41 11.28 6.67 -2.24
CA VAL A 41 9.97 6.60 -1.55
C VAL A 41 10.02 5.76 -0.26
N GLY A 42 10.97 4.82 -0.16
CA GLY A 42 11.24 4.05 1.05
C GLY A 42 11.87 4.87 2.17
N ASP A 43 12.43 6.05 1.86
CA ASP A 43 12.92 6.97 2.89
C ASP A 43 11.75 7.63 3.62
N ARG A 44 11.60 7.28 4.90
CA ARG A 44 10.41 7.62 5.67
C ARG A 44 10.25 9.14 5.89
N PRO A 45 11.25 9.91 6.33
CA PRO A 45 11.13 11.37 6.44
C PRO A 45 10.74 12.04 5.11
N HIS A 46 11.32 11.60 4.00
CA HIS A 46 10.96 12.11 2.67
C HIS A 46 9.49 11.81 2.33
N SER A 47 9.07 10.57 2.50
CA SER A 47 7.67 10.16 2.27
C SER A 47 6.70 10.91 3.16
N GLU A 48 6.99 11.08 4.45
CA GLU A 48 6.12 11.87 5.35
C GLU A 48 6.01 13.33 4.92
N ALA A 49 7.10 13.94 4.43
CA ALA A 49 7.09 15.29 3.88
C ALA A 49 6.24 15.40 2.61
N TYR A 50 6.25 14.37 1.78
CA TYR A 50 5.40 14.28 0.60
C TYR A 50 3.93 14.08 0.97
N LEU A 51 3.63 13.14 1.87
CA LEU A 51 2.26 12.80 2.30
C LEU A 51 1.55 13.98 2.98
N ARG A 52 2.30 14.89 3.63
CA ARG A 52 1.76 16.16 4.17
C ARG A 52 1.15 17.07 3.11
N ARG A 53 1.45 16.86 1.82
CA ARG A 53 0.91 17.66 0.72
C ARG A 53 -0.46 17.16 0.24
N ARG A 54 -0.96 16.03 0.74
CA ARG A 54 -2.30 15.51 0.39
C ARG A 54 -3.37 16.51 0.83
N THR A 55 -4.21 16.92 -0.11
CA THR A 55 -5.34 17.84 0.12
C THR A 55 -6.69 17.14 0.16
N GLN A 56 -6.76 15.89 -0.32
CA GLN A 56 -7.97 15.07 -0.34
C GLN A 56 -7.96 14.04 0.78
N PRO A 57 -9.14 13.65 1.32
CA PRO A 57 -9.25 12.54 2.26
C PRO A 57 -8.69 11.25 1.65
N ALA A 58 -8.05 10.42 2.47
CA ALA A 58 -7.47 9.16 2.02
C ALA A 58 -8.01 7.99 2.85
N LEU A 59 -8.46 6.93 2.18
CA LEU A 59 -8.71 5.61 2.76
C LEU A 59 -7.51 4.71 2.46
N THR A 60 -6.93 4.12 3.49
CA THR A 60 -5.82 3.17 3.36
C THR A 60 -6.13 1.89 4.14
N VAL A 61 -5.68 0.75 3.61
CA VAL A 61 -5.81 -0.56 4.27
C VAL A 61 -4.42 -1.16 4.37
N TRP A 62 -4.02 -1.52 5.58
CA TRP A 62 -2.71 -2.12 5.87
C TRP A 62 -2.89 -3.51 6.47
N THR A 63 -1.95 -4.40 6.17
CA THR A 63 -1.89 -5.75 6.73
C THR A 63 -0.97 -5.83 7.94
N PHE A 64 0.02 -4.93 8.01
CA PHE A 64 0.97 -4.82 9.11
C PHE A 64 0.62 -3.67 10.05
N ASP A 65 0.53 -3.98 11.35
CA ASP A 65 0.07 -3.03 12.36
C ASP A 65 0.95 -1.78 12.46
N LYS A 66 2.29 -1.94 12.51
CA LYS A 66 3.19 -0.79 12.60
C LYS A 66 3.09 0.15 11.38
N ALA A 67 2.75 -0.40 10.21
CA ALA A 67 2.54 0.42 9.02
C ALA A 67 1.20 1.17 9.09
N ALA A 68 0.15 0.54 9.63
CA ALA A 68 -1.11 1.19 9.91
C ALA A 68 -0.95 2.33 10.94
N GLU A 69 -0.23 2.07 12.03
CA GLU A 69 0.06 3.07 13.07
C GLU A 69 0.84 4.26 12.50
N TRP A 70 1.85 3.99 11.67
CA TRP A 70 2.58 5.04 10.98
C TRP A 70 1.66 5.88 10.07
N GLU A 71 0.87 5.25 9.20
CA GLU A 71 -0.01 5.97 8.28
C GLU A 71 -1.01 6.87 9.04
N ARG A 72 -1.56 6.39 10.17
CA ARG A 72 -2.43 7.20 11.05
C ARG A 72 -1.73 8.49 11.50
N GLY A 73 -0.43 8.41 11.80
CA GLY A 73 0.40 9.56 12.15
C GLY A 73 0.60 10.58 11.00
N THR A 74 0.36 10.19 9.75
CA THR A 74 0.53 11.04 8.56
C THR A 74 -0.76 11.69 8.06
N LEU A 75 -1.94 11.20 8.48
CA LEU A 75 -3.23 11.75 8.04
C LEU A 75 -3.44 13.17 8.59
N ARG A 76 -3.89 14.08 7.74
CA ARG A 76 -4.15 15.49 8.09
C ARG A 76 -5.49 16.02 7.57
N VAL A 77 -6.08 15.34 6.58
CA VAL A 77 -7.34 15.77 5.97
C VAL A 77 -8.50 15.07 6.68
N PRO A 78 -9.51 15.81 7.20
CA PRO A 78 -10.70 15.22 7.80
C PRO A 78 -11.38 14.20 6.86
N GLY A 79 -11.96 13.15 7.43
CA GLY A 79 -12.54 12.04 6.65
C GLY A 79 -11.52 11.02 6.13
N SER A 80 -10.22 11.23 6.33
CA SER A 80 -9.21 10.20 6.07
C SER A 80 -9.31 9.07 7.10
N ARG A 81 -9.03 7.83 6.65
CA ARG A 81 -9.20 6.62 7.45
C ARG A 81 -8.09 5.60 7.18
N VAL A 82 -7.65 4.93 8.25
CA VAL A 82 -6.70 3.82 8.17
C VAL A 82 -7.32 2.56 8.75
N GLU A 83 -7.46 1.56 7.91
CA GLU A 83 -7.87 0.21 8.29
C GLU A 83 -6.66 -0.69 8.49
N HIS A 84 -6.71 -1.52 9.53
CA HIS A 84 -5.76 -2.63 9.71
C HIS A 84 -6.50 -3.95 9.59
N TRP A 85 -6.19 -4.71 8.53
CA TRP A 85 -6.78 -6.01 8.27
C TRP A 85 -5.69 -7.07 8.44
N PRO A 86 -5.55 -7.66 9.64
CA PRO A 86 -4.67 -8.80 9.82
C PRO A 86 -5.15 -9.96 8.92
N ASP A 87 -4.22 -10.85 8.55
CA ASP A 87 -4.51 -12.07 7.80
C ASP A 87 -5.14 -11.85 6.41
N THR A 88 -4.75 -10.77 5.75
CA THR A 88 -5.02 -10.51 4.33
C THR A 88 -3.70 -10.23 3.62
N GLY A 89 -3.57 -10.70 2.38
CA GLY A 89 -2.42 -10.45 1.53
C GLY A 89 -2.54 -9.16 0.75
N HIS A 90 -1.75 -9.06 -0.33
CA HIS A 90 -1.66 -7.86 -1.16
C HIS A 90 -2.95 -7.58 -1.95
N TYR A 91 -3.66 -8.63 -2.35
CA TYR A 91 -4.84 -8.54 -3.21
C TYR A 91 -6.11 -8.59 -2.36
N LEU A 92 -6.26 -7.63 -1.45
CA LEU A 92 -7.40 -7.53 -0.53
C LEU A 92 -8.78 -7.59 -1.24
N HIS A 93 -8.85 -7.06 -2.46
CA HIS A 93 -10.05 -7.05 -3.28
C HIS A 93 -10.38 -8.40 -3.92
N GLU A 94 -9.40 -9.30 -4.04
CA GLU A 94 -9.59 -10.68 -4.49
C GLU A 94 -9.84 -11.61 -3.29
N GLU A 95 -9.11 -11.39 -2.19
CA GLU A 95 -9.16 -12.24 -1.00
C GLU A 95 -10.40 -11.98 -0.12
N ARG A 96 -10.87 -10.73 -0.09
CA ARG A 96 -11.96 -10.25 0.78
C ARG A 96 -12.91 -9.33 0.00
N THR A 97 -13.36 -9.77 -1.17
CA THR A 97 -14.16 -8.99 -2.13
C THR A 97 -15.32 -8.22 -1.48
N GLU A 98 -16.22 -8.90 -0.77
CA GLU A 98 -17.42 -8.28 -0.20
C GLU A 98 -17.09 -7.31 0.94
N ARG A 99 -16.03 -7.59 1.70
CA ARG A 99 -15.55 -6.69 2.75
C ARG A 99 -14.94 -5.43 2.14
N THR A 100 -14.17 -5.58 1.06
CA THR A 100 -13.56 -4.47 0.31
C THR A 100 -14.61 -3.58 -0.33
N ILE A 101 -15.60 -4.16 -1.00
CA ILE A 101 -16.68 -3.38 -1.63
C ILE A 101 -17.45 -2.57 -0.59
N ARG A 102 -17.81 -3.18 0.54
CA ARG A 102 -18.50 -2.48 1.64
C ARG A 102 -17.65 -1.35 2.19
N LEU A 103 -16.39 -1.62 2.55
CA LEU A 103 -15.49 -0.59 3.07
C LEU A 103 -15.43 0.66 2.17
N ILE A 104 -15.28 0.45 0.86
CA ILE A 104 -15.18 1.55 -0.11
C ILE A 104 -16.50 2.33 -0.20
N ARG A 105 -17.64 1.63 -0.22
CA ARG A 105 -18.98 2.27 -0.26
C ARG A 105 -19.23 3.07 1.01
N ASP A 106 -19.11 2.44 2.17
CA ASP A 106 -19.36 3.08 3.47
C ASP A 106 -18.49 4.34 3.62
N TRP A 107 -17.21 4.26 3.23
CA TRP A 107 -16.33 5.43 3.27
C TRP A 107 -16.73 6.53 2.28
N ALA A 108 -17.12 6.17 1.06
CA ALA A 108 -17.57 7.13 0.04
C ALA A 108 -18.87 7.84 0.42
N ASP A 109 -19.77 7.14 1.12
CA ASP A 109 -21.03 7.67 1.62
C ASP A 109 -20.85 8.51 2.90
N GLY A 110 -19.63 8.59 3.43
CA GLY A 110 -19.29 9.36 4.63
C GLY A 110 -19.66 8.65 5.93
N GLU A 111 -19.98 7.35 5.87
CA GLU A 111 -20.27 6.55 7.04
C GLU A 111 -18.98 6.26 7.83
N THR A 112 -19.05 6.53 9.14
CA THR A 112 -18.01 6.09 10.06
C THR A 112 -18.32 4.64 10.45
N PRO A 113 -17.33 3.74 10.55
CA PRO A 113 -17.57 2.38 11.03
C PRO A 113 -18.29 2.40 12.37
N GLY A 114 -19.35 1.60 12.47
CA GLY A 114 -19.88 1.16 13.76
C GLY A 114 -18.94 0.20 14.46
#